data_AF-A0A3A5ZLG9-F1
#
_entry.id   AF-A0A3A5ZLG9-F1
#
_cell.length_a   1.000
_cell.length_b   1.000
_cell.length_c   1.000
_cell.angle_alpha   90.00
_cell.angle_beta   90.00
_cell.angle_gamma   90.00
#
_symmetry.space_group_name_H-M   'P 1'
#
loop_
_entity.id
_entity.type
_entity.pdbx_description
1 polymer ?
#
loop_
_entity_poly.entity_id
_entity_poly.type
_entity_poly.pdbx_seq_one_letter_code
_entity_poly.pdbx_strand_id
1 'polypeptide(L)'
;MEKQTAVRETLLKEFANCSDKLFTLGIIRTDSFTGEIGEFIASKYFKLSLAGKSTKAYDGVCPKGYKYQIKSKVISNNNFTHHISNLKYQDFDYLVVVYFDIYYNPISILKIPSNKINTEEYIIGASSVLSFSQNIARLKLLQKEQVAIRNFAQSYLNLQKEGIIRSRKVVGDIGEYYACKRLNLKLSSNKNEKGLDAIGQGGLTFEIKTRRVYDSERRTSETRRINNLIGKNADYLIVVTLNHAFECSGMWIMPMKNIINPKSANLKIVNTTIGVKNLVPSQISWLNTGEKFVSFNCMDKQNSSQVEVTNSDIKENSNKMRIILIIIIIFAIICLVV
;
A
#
# COMPACT_ATOMS: atom_id res chain seq x y z
N MET A 1 1.85 -27.04 12.59
CA MET A 1 1.18 -25.75 12.31
C MET A 1 1.47 -24.72 13.39
N GLU A 2 1.23 -25.03 14.68
CA GLU A 2 1.47 -24.12 15.81
C GLU A 2 2.92 -23.63 15.95
N LYS A 3 3.92 -24.52 15.82
CA LYS A 3 5.34 -24.13 15.87
C LYS A 3 5.72 -23.11 14.79
N GLN A 4 5.16 -23.23 13.59
CA GLN A 4 5.42 -22.30 12.48
C GLN A 4 4.71 -20.95 12.69
N THR A 5 3.52 -20.96 13.27
CA THR A 5 2.78 -19.77 13.69
C THR A 5 3.56 -18.98 14.75
N ALA A 6 4.11 -19.66 15.76
CA ALA A 6 4.90 -19.04 16.82
C ALA A 6 6.21 -18.41 16.31
N VAL A 7 6.90 -19.09 15.40
CA VAL A 7 8.11 -18.53 14.74
C VAL A 7 7.77 -17.26 13.96
N ARG A 8 6.69 -17.27 13.18
CA ARG A 8 6.23 -16.09 12.42
C ARG A 8 5.93 -14.91 13.35
N GLU A 9 5.13 -15.12 14.40
CA GLU A 9 4.76 -14.06 15.34
C GLU A 9 5.97 -13.46 16.04
N THR A 10 6.94 -14.30 16.38
CA THR A 10 8.22 -13.85 16.93
C THR A 10 8.96 -12.95 15.95
N LEU A 11 9.11 -13.38 14.69
CA LEU A 11 9.81 -12.59 13.67
C LEU A 11 9.12 -11.25 13.34
N LEU A 12 7.79 -11.23 13.32
CA LEU A 12 7.02 -10.00 13.10
C LEU A 12 7.21 -9.01 14.27
N LYS A 13 7.19 -9.51 15.51
CA LYS A 13 7.48 -8.71 16.71
C LYS A 13 8.91 -8.18 16.72
N GLU A 14 9.89 -9.01 16.38
CA GLU A 14 11.29 -8.58 16.25
C GLU A 14 11.45 -7.47 15.20
N PHE A 15 10.82 -7.63 14.04
CA PHE A 15 10.81 -6.61 12.99
C PHE A 15 10.15 -5.31 13.46
N ALA A 16 9.01 -5.39 14.15
CA ALA A 16 8.34 -4.24 14.74
C ALA A 16 9.24 -3.49 15.74
N ASN A 17 9.90 -4.23 16.63
CA ASN A 17 10.83 -3.67 17.62
C ASN A 17 12.03 -2.98 16.97
N CYS A 18 12.58 -3.58 15.91
CA CYS A 18 13.67 -2.95 15.15
C CYS A 18 13.21 -1.66 14.46
N SER A 19 12.01 -1.67 13.86
CA SER A 19 11.38 -0.48 13.26
C SER A 19 11.17 0.63 14.30
N ASP A 20 10.71 0.30 15.50
CA ASP A 20 10.57 1.27 16.59
C ASP A 20 11.89 1.84 17.03
N LYS A 21 12.94 1.01 17.11
CA LYS A 21 14.26 1.51 17.44
C LYS A 21 14.76 2.54 16.43
N LEU A 22 14.54 2.31 15.14
CA LEU A 22 14.87 3.29 14.09
C LEU A 22 14.09 4.59 14.28
N PHE A 23 12.80 4.51 14.61
CA PHE A 23 11.99 5.69 14.84
C PHE A 23 12.42 6.48 16.06
N THR A 24 12.66 5.83 17.20
CA THR A 24 13.14 6.49 18.43
C THR A 24 14.48 7.20 18.20
N LEU A 25 15.30 6.69 17.29
CA LEU A 25 16.56 7.33 16.90
C LEU A 25 16.39 8.45 15.85
N GLY A 26 15.17 8.72 15.39
CA GLY A 26 14.87 9.71 14.35
C GLY A 26 15.36 9.31 12.96
N ILE A 27 15.64 8.02 12.73
CA ILE A 27 16.13 7.50 11.44
C ILE A 27 14.96 7.35 10.46
N ILE A 28 13.81 6.91 10.95
CA ILE A 28 12.58 6.77 10.17
C ILE A 28 11.43 7.52 10.83
N ARG A 29 10.41 7.84 10.05
CA ARG A 29 9.19 8.56 10.44
C ARG A 29 7.92 7.79 10.04
N THR A 30 8.04 6.86 9.09
CA THR A 30 6.96 6.05 8.52
C THR A 30 7.45 4.62 8.21
N ASP A 31 6.68 3.84 7.43
CA ASP A 31 7.11 2.49 6.98
C ASP A 31 7.77 2.56 5.60
N SER A 32 8.15 3.75 5.12
CA SER A 32 8.92 3.95 3.89
C SER A 32 10.42 3.74 4.15
N PHE A 33 10.76 2.57 4.69
CA PHE A 33 12.05 2.31 5.35
C PHE A 33 13.28 2.69 4.52
N THR A 34 13.39 2.17 3.28
CA THR A 34 14.55 2.45 2.43
C THR A 34 14.70 3.94 2.10
N GLY A 35 13.57 4.61 1.83
CA GLY A 35 13.54 6.04 1.54
C GLY A 35 14.08 6.84 2.71
N GLU A 36 13.49 6.64 3.89
CA GLU A 36 13.80 7.42 5.09
C GLU A 36 15.19 7.11 5.66
N ILE A 37 15.66 5.85 5.60
CA ILE A 37 17.07 5.54 5.92
C ILE A 37 18.00 6.29 4.95
N GLY A 38 17.65 6.37 3.66
CA GLY A 38 18.37 7.16 2.67
C GLY A 38 18.40 8.66 3.00
N GLU A 39 17.25 9.23 3.35
CA GLU A 39 17.13 10.63 3.80
C GLU A 39 17.98 10.90 5.03
N PHE A 40 17.95 10.01 6.02
CA PHE A 40 18.75 10.10 7.22
C PHE A 40 20.25 10.13 6.89
N ILE A 41 20.75 9.19 6.09
CA ILE A 41 22.16 9.14 5.69
C ILE A 41 22.57 10.42 4.93
N ALA A 42 21.76 10.84 3.96
CA ALA A 42 22.02 12.07 3.20
C ALA A 42 22.02 13.31 4.11
N SER A 43 21.12 13.38 5.08
CA SER A 43 21.04 14.48 6.05
C SER A 43 22.32 14.60 6.88
N LYS A 44 22.87 13.47 7.36
CA LYS A 44 24.13 13.44 8.12
C LYS A 44 25.32 13.83 7.25
N TYR A 45 25.34 13.35 6.01
CA TYR A 45 26.44 13.61 5.07
C TYR A 45 26.50 15.08 4.61
N PHE A 46 25.36 15.63 4.18
CA PHE A 46 25.27 16.98 3.63
C PHE A 46 24.82 18.05 4.64
N LYS A 47 24.64 17.67 5.91
CA LYS A 47 24.14 18.54 6.99
C LYS A 47 22.77 19.15 6.65
N LEU A 48 21.85 18.32 6.14
CA LEU A 48 20.53 18.79 5.68
C LEU A 48 19.54 18.89 6.84
N SER A 49 18.73 19.93 6.82
CA SER A 49 17.45 19.98 7.52
C SER A 49 16.40 19.29 6.64
N LEU A 50 15.87 18.15 7.08
CA LEU A 50 14.86 17.40 6.33
C LEU A 50 13.53 18.16 6.26
N ALA A 51 12.91 18.15 5.09
CA ALA A 51 11.61 18.76 4.86
C ALA A 51 10.47 17.97 5.54
N GLY A 52 9.37 18.67 5.79
CA GLY A 52 8.12 18.07 6.28
C GLY A 52 7.43 17.23 5.20
N LYS A 53 6.50 16.35 5.61
CA LYS A 53 5.82 15.38 4.74
C LYS A 53 5.02 16.00 3.58
N SER A 54 4.59 17.25 3.70
CA SER A 54 3.76 17.97 2.73
C SER A 54 4.55 18.87 1.77
N THR A 55 5.87 18.94 1.94
CA THR A 55 6.73 19.71 1.05
C THR A 55 6.84 19.01 -0.29
N LYS A 56 6.37 19.68 -1.34
CA LYS A 56 6.47 19.14 -2.69
C LYS A 56 7.91 19.30 -3.19
N ALA A 57 8.42 18.23 -3.80
CA ALA A 57 9.53 18.22 -4.75
C ALA A 57 10.97 18.39 -4.23
N TYR A 58 11.20 18.45 -2.91
CA TYR A 58 12.52 18.24 -2.31
C TYR A 58 12.37 17.63 -0.89
N ASP A 59 13.41 16.94 -0.44
CA ASP A 59 13.41 16.18 0.81
C ASP A 59 14.26 16.83 1.91
N GLY A 60 15.16 17.76 1.58
CA GLY A 60 15.93 18.51 2.57
C GLY A 60 16.64 19.75 2.02
N VAL A 61 17.10 20.61 2.93
CA VAL A 61 17.80 21.87 2.60
C VAL A 61 19.09 21.96 3.40
N CYS A 62 20.19 22.33 2.77
CA CYS A 62 21.47 22.55 3.46
C CYS A 62 21.56 23.98 4.04
N PRO A 63 22.55 24.29 4.91
CA PRO A 63 22.67 25.63 5.51
C PRO A 63 22.88 26.77 4.51
N LYS A 64 23.32 26.46 3.28
CA LYS A 64 23.46 27.43 2.19
C LYS A 64 22.16 27.69 1.41
N GLY A 65 21.05 27.04 1.78
CA GLY A 65 19.75 27.20 1.12
C GLY A 65 19.49 26.26 -0.07
N TYR A 66 20.48 25.49 -0.52
CA TYR A 66 20.26 24.53 -1.62
C TYR A 66 19.30 23.40 -1.22
N LYS A 67 18.36 23.11 -2.11
CA LYS A 67 17.33 22.06 -2.01
C LYS A 67 17.84 20.75 -2.59
N TYR A 68 17.56 19.66 -1.87
CA TYR A 68 17.98 18.32 -2.21
C TYR A 68 16.77 17.40 -2.33
N GLN A 69 16.61 16.75 -3.49
CA GLN A 69 15.77 15.56 -3.60
C GLN A 69 16.64 14.33 -3.35
N ILE A 70 16.17 13.40 -2.53
CA ILE A 70 16.87 12.21 -2.09
C ILE A 70 16.13 10.99 -2.64
N LYS A 71 16.89 10.07 -3.22
CA LYS A 71 16.42 8.73 -3.60
C LYS A 71 17.38 7.71 -3.01
N SER A 72 16.89 6.49 -2.81
CA SER A 72 17.71 5.44 -2.23
C SER A 72 17.38 4.08 -2.81
N LYS A 73 18.38 3.20 -2.83
CA LYS A 73 18.23 1.86 -3.40
C LYS A 73 19.16 0.87 -2.72
N VAL A 74 18.62 -0.28 -2.35
CA VAL A 74 19.39 -1.46 -1.96
C VAL A 74 19.78 -2.22 -3.23
N ILE A 75 21.06 -2.56 -3.36
CA ILE A 75 21.60 -3.31 -4.51
C ILE A 75 22.19 -4.65 -4.04
N SER A 76 22.04 -5.71 -4.83
CA SER A 76 22.54 -7.04 -4.47
C SER A 76 23.68 -7.56 -5.36
N ASN A 77 23.93 -6.96 -6.54
CA ASN A 77 24.90 -7.47 -7.53
C ASN A 77 25.77 -6.36 -8.15
N ASN A 78 26.14 -5.32 -7.40
CA ASN A 78 26.84 -4.12 -7.93
C ASN A 78 26.15 -3.44 -9.12
N ASN A 79 24.86 -3.71 -9.35
CA ASN A 79 24.07 -3.05 -10.38
C ASN A 79 23.52 -1.73 -9.83
N PHE A 80 24.23 -0.65 -10.13
CA PHE A 80 23.85 0.71 -9.74
C PHE A 80 22.79 1.33 -10.66
N THR A 81 22.29 0.62 -11.67
CA THR A 81 21.27 1.16 -12.54
C THR A 81 20.00 1.49 -11.76
N HIS A 82 19.56 2.75 -11.82
CA HIS A 82 18.38 3.22 -11.10
C HIS A 82 17.51 4.09 -12.00
N HIS A 83 16.34 3.58 -12.34
CA HIS A 83 15.30 4.33 -13.04
C HIS A 83 14.46 5.09 -12.02
N ILE A 84 14.42 6.41 -12.13
CA ILE A 84 13.65 7.31 -11.28
C ILE A 84 12.61 8.00 -12.15
N SER A 85 11.33 7.87 -11.79
CA SER A 85 10.23 8.55 -12.48
C SER A 85 9.61 9.64 -11.63
N ASN A 86 8.83 10.53 -12.26
CA ASN A 86 8.17 11.68 -11.65
C ASN A 86 9.15 12.61 -10.91
N LEU A 87 10.36 12.76 -11.46
CA LEU A 87 11.40 13.59 -10.88
C LEU A 87 11.23 15.03 -11.33
N LYS A 88 10.66 15.88 -10.47
CA LYS A 88 10.50 17.31 -10.72
C LYS A 88 11.82 18.07 -10.59
N TYR A 89 12.73 17.84 -11.52
CA TYR A 89 14.12 18.31 -11.45
C TYR A 89 14.27 19.83 -11.43
N GLN A 90 13.22 20.57 -11.82
CA GLN A 90 13.19 22.03 -11.75
C GLN A 90 12.95 22.57 -10.33
N ASP A 91 12.50 21.72 -9.40
CA ASP A 91 12.10 22.15 -8.04
C ASP A 91 13.22 21.97 -6.99
N PHE A 92 14.37 21.40 -7.37
CA PHE A 92 15.51 21.17 -6.49
C PHE A 92 16.86 21.47 -7.17
N ASP A 93 17.91 21.70 -6.38
CA ASP A 93 19.26 21.99 -6.88
C ASP A 93 20.09 20.73 -7.11
N TYR A 94 19.89 19.72 -6.24
CA TYR A 94 20.64 18.47 -6.30
C TYR A 94 19.74 17.25 -6.12
N LEU A 95 19.93 16.25 -6.98
CA LEU A 95 19.50 14.89 -6.73
C LEU A 95 20.62 14.16 -5.98
N VAL A 96 20.31 13.64 -4.80
CA VAL A 96 21.17 12.72 -4.05
C VAL A 96 20.63 11.31 -4.17
N VAL A 97 21.52 10.37 -4.48
CA VAL A 97 21.17 8.94 -4.50
C VAL A 97 22.06 8.17 -3.56
N VAL A 98 21.45 7.50 -2.58
CA VAL A 98 22.14 6.66 -1.60
C VAL A 98 21.96 5.19 -2.00
N TYR A 99 23.06 4.54 -2.34
CA TYR A 99 23.11 3.10 -2.60
C TYR A 99 23.52 2.34 -1.35
N PHE A 100 22.79 1.27 -1.08
CA PHE A 100 22.96 0.42 0.10
C PHE A 100 23.26 -1.02 -0.31
N ASP A 101 24.01 -1.73 0.54
CA ASP A 101 24.01 -3.19 0.52
C ASP A 101 22.72 -3.75 1.14
N ILE A 102 22.60 -5.09 1.17
CA ILE A 102 21.42 -5.77 1.74
C ILE A 102 21.25 -5.55 3.26
N TYR A 103 22.29 -5.08 3.94
CA TYR A 103 22.34 -4.75 5.37
C TYR A 103 22.13 -3.25 5.63
N TYR A 104 21.79 -2.46 4.60
CA TYR A 104 21.68 -1.00 4.67
C TYR A 104 23.00 -0.27 5.02
N ASN A 105 24.16 -0.90 4.80
CA ASN A 105 25.41 -0.17 4.83
C ASN A 105 25.51 0.68 3.55
N PRO A 106 25.81 1.99 3.66
CA PRO A 106 26.03 2.84 2.49
C PRO A 106 27.22 2.33 1.66
N ILE A 107 27.00 2.09 0.37
CA ILE A 107 28.04 1.71 -0.61
C ILE A 107 28.51 2.93 -1.39
N SER A 108 27.57 3.77 -1.82
CA SER A 108 27.86 4.98 -2.60
C SER A 108 26.80 6.05 -2.33
N ILE A 109 27.24 7.31 -2.34
CA ILE A 109 26.38 8.49 -2.26
C ILE A 109 26.69 9.31 -3.50
N LEU A 110 25.70 9.53 -4.37
CA LEU A 110 25.82 10.41 -5.51
C LEU A 110 25.28 11.79 -5.18
N LYS A 111 25.90 12.83 -5.74
CA LYS A 111 25.36 14.20 -5.75
C LYS A 111 25.33 14.71 -7.19
N ILE A 112 24.14 14.70 -7.79
CA ILE A 112 23.92 15.06 -9.19
C ILE A 112 23.26 16.45 -9.24
N PRO A 113 23.87 17.47 -9.86
CA PRO A 113 23.23 18.75 -10.07
C PRO A 113 21.96 18.61 -10.93
N SER A 114 20.89 19.32 -10.58
CA SER A 114 19.63 19.24 -11.32
C SER A 114 19.76 19.70 -12.78
N ASN A 115 20.68 20.62 -13.08
CA ASN A 115 21.00 21.04 -14.45
C ASN A 115 21.64 19.95 -15.33
N LYS A 116 21.96 18.77 -14.76
CA LYS A 116 22.40 17.57 -15.51
C LYS A 116 21.26 16.59 -15.75
N ILE A 117 20.04 16.94 -15.35
CA ILE A 117 18.82 16.15 -15.50
C ILE A 117 17.92 16.90 -16.48
N ASN A 118 17.42 16.21 -17.52
CA ASN A 118 16.67 16.82 -18.61
C ASN A 118 15.25 16.27 -18.77
N THR A 119 14.87 15.27 -17.97
CA THR A 119 13.55 14.63 -18.02
C THR A 119 13.12 14.20 -16.61
N GLU A 120 11.81 14.07 -16.41
CA GLU A 120 11.24 13.52 -15.18
C GLU A 120 11.45 12.01 -15.05
N GLU A 121 11.88 11.34 -16.13
CA GLU A 121 12.33 9.94 -16.16
C GLU A 121 13.84 9.88 -16.29
N TYR A 122 14.54 9.81 -15.16
CA TYR A 122 16.00 9.84 -15.13
C TYR A 122 16.58 8.46 -14.84
N ILE A 123 17.49 8.00 -15.70
CA ILE A 123 18.23 6.75 -15.54
C ILE A 123 19.64 7.05 -15.05
N ILE A 124 19.96 6.58 -13.86
CA ILE A 124 21.33 6.61 -13.35
C ILE A 124 22.04 5.36 -13.88
N GLY A 125 23.02 5.57 -14.76
CA GLY A 125 23.92 4.52 -15.25
C GLY A 125 25.32 4.59 -14.64
N ALA A 126 26.22 3.74 -15.11
CA ALA A 126 27.60 3.66 -14.63
C ALA A 126 28.36 4.99 -14.77
N SER A 127 28.16 5.73 -15.86
CA SER A 127 28.78 7.05 -16.08
C SER A 127 28.39 8.08 -15.02
N SER A 128 27.10 8.15 -14.67
CA SER A 128 26.60 9.02 -13.60
C SER A 128 27.18 8.62 -12.24
N VAL A 129 27.30 7.31 -11.97
CA VAL A 129 27.90 6.81 -10.73
C VAL A 129 29.36 7.26 -10.62
N LEU A 130 30.17 7.07 -11.67
CA LEU A 130 31.57 7.49 -11.70
C LEU A 130 31.72 9.01 -11.53
N SER A 131 30.89 9.78 -12.24
CA SER A 131 31.02 11.25 -12.30
C SER A 131 30.57 11.96 -11.02
N PHE A 132 29.61 11.38 -10.29
CA PHE A 132 28.93 12.07 -9.19
C PHE A 132 29.12 11.42 -7.82
N SER A 133 29.90 10.32 -7.73
CA SER A 133 30.20 9.66 -6.46
C SER A 133 30.91 10.59 -5.48
N GLN A 134 30.48 10.51 -4.23
CA GLN A 134 31.04 11.28 -3.12
C GLN A 134 31.94 10.40 -2.24
N ASN A 135 32.91 11.01 -1.57
CA ASN A 135 33.78 10.29 -0.64
C ASN A 135 33.02 9.85 0.62
N ILE A 136 32.66 8.57 0.66
CA ILE A 136 31.85 7.98 1.73
C ILE A 136 32.53 8.01 3.10
N ALA A 137 33.85 8.10 3.19
CA ALA A 137 34.58 8.18 4.46
C ALA A 137 34.24 9.45 5.28
N ARG A 138 33.62 10.45 4.64
CA ARG A 138 33.11 11.66 5.29
C ARG A 138 31.79 11.42 6.04
N LEU A 139 31.09 10.33 5.77
CA LEU A 139 29.89 9.97 6.51
C LEU A 139 30.26 9.60 7.94
N LYS A 140 29.65 10.29 8.92
CA LYS A 140 29.78 9.99 10.35
C LYS A 140 28.44 9.59 10.91
N LEU A 141 28.33 8.33 11.32
CA LEU A 141 27.17 7.77 12.01
C LEU A 141 27.58 7.35 13.42
N LEU A 142 26.70 7.58 14.38
CA LEU A 142 26.88 7.08 15.74
C LEU A 142 26.78 5.55 15.74
N GLN A 143 27.54 4.89 16.61
CA GLN A 143 27.52 3.42 16.71
C GLN A 143 26.10 2.87 16.90
N LYS A 144 25.29 3.54 17.74
CA LYS A 144 23.89 3.17 17.98
C LYS A 144 23.01 3.24 16.72
N GLU A 145 23.29 4.17 15.81
CA GLU A 145 22.54 4.33 14.55
C GLU A 145 22.91 3.19 13.60
N GLN A 146 24.21 2.88 13.48
CA GLN A 146 24.72 1.79 12.62
C GLN A 146 24.17 0.42 13.07
N VAL A 147 24.21 0.14 14.38
CA VAL A 147 23.70 -1.11 14.94
C VAL A 147 22.19 -1.23 14.72
N ALA A 148 21.42 -0.16 14.94
CA ALA A 148 19.98 -0.20 14.75
C ALA A 148 19.60 -0.46 13.27
N ILE A 149 20.27 0.19 12.33
CA ILE A 149 20.06 -0.02 10.88
C ILE A 149 20.39 -1.47 10.50
N ARG A 150 21.51 -2.01 10.99
CA ARG A 150 21.90 -3.39 10.72
C ARG A 150 20.92 -4.42 11.29
N ASN A 151 20.46 -4.22 12.52
CA ASN A 151 19.49 -5.11 13.15
C ASN A 151 18.14 -5.08 12.41
N PHE A 152 17.70 -3.90 11.99
CA PHE A 152 16.54 -3.77 11.12
C PHE A 152 16.72 -4.53 9.80
N ALA A 153 17.89 -4.40 9.16
CA ALA A 153 18.18 -5.15 7.94
C ALA A 153 18.16 -6.66 8.16
N GLN A 154 18.70 -7.14 9.28
CA GLN A 154 18.71 -8.56 9.61
C GLN A 154 17.30 -9.11 9.85
N SER A 155 16.46 -8.40 10.61
CA SER A 155 15.06 -8.80 10.81
C SER A 155 14.28 -8.89 9.48
N TYR A 156 14.56 -7.97 8.56
CA TYR A 156 14.02 -8.04 7.20
C TYR A 156 14.46 -9.32 6.46
N LEU A 157 15.76 -9.67 6.51
CA LEU A 157 16.28 -10.87 5.86
C LEU A 157 15.68 -12.15 6.47
N ASN A 158 15.44 -12.16 7.78
CA ASN A 158 14.79 -13.28 8.46
C ASN A 158 13.34 -13.46 7.97
N LEU A 159 12.57 -12.37 7.82
CA LEU A 159 11.22 -12.44 7.24
C LEU A 159 11.23 -12.98 5.81
N GLN A 160 12.24 -12.59 5.00
CA GLN A 160 12.37 -13.06 3.63
C GLN A 160 12.73 -14.55 3.58
N LYS A 161 13.65 -15.00 4.46
CA LYS A 161 14.05 -16.41 4.57
C LYS A 161 12.87 -17.33 4.88
N GLU A 162 11.97 -16.89 5.76
CA GLU A 162 10.76 -17.65 6.12
C GLU A 162 9.61 -17.48 5.10
N GLY A 163 9.85 -16.78 3.98
CA GLY A 163 8.84 -16.57 2.93
C GLY A 163 7.66 -15.71 3.37
N ILE A 164 7.80 -14.91 4.43
CA ILE A 164 6.77 -13.97 4.89
C ILE A 164 6.74 -12.75 3.98
N ILE A 165 7.92 -12.32 3.49
CA ILE A 165 8.06 -11.24 2.51
C ILE A 165 8.91 -11.64 1.32
N ARG A 166 8.74 -10.96 0.19
CA ARG A 166 9.41 -11.22 -1.09
C ARG A 166 10.00 -9.96 -1.74
N SER A 167 9.87 -8.82 -1.07
CA SER A 167 10.15 -7.49 -1.57
C SER A 167 10.33 -6.49 -0.42
N ARG A 168 10.86 -5.31 -0.74
CA ARG A 168 11.08 -4.24 0.25
C ARG A 168 9.79 -3.46 0.57
N LYS A 169 8.66 -3.81 -0.07
CA LYS A 169 7.32 -3.28 0.25
C LYS A 169 6.69 -4.09 1.40
N VAL A 170 7.41 -4.13 2.53
CA VAL A 170 7.14 -5.03 3.67
C VAL A 170 5.68 -5.08 4.09
N VAL A 171 5.03 -3.92 4.24
CA VAL A 171 3.62 -3.85 4.65
C VAL A 171 2.70 -4.56 3.66
N GLY A 172 2.93 -4.39 2.36
CA GLY A 172 2.13 -5.05 1.32
C GLY A 172 2.37 -6.55 1.31
N ASP A 173 3.64 -6.96 1.29
CA ASP A 173 4.04 -8.36 1.31
C ASP A 173 3.48 -9.14 2.51
N ILE A 174 3.47 -8.55 3.71
CA ILE A 174 2.90 -9.19 4.90
C ILE A 174 1.39 -9.39 4.76
N GLY A 175 0.67 -8.41 4.21
CA GLY A 175 -0.77 -8.59 3.99
C GLY A 175 -1.09 -9.57 2.87
N GLU A 176 -0.29 -9.58 1.80
CA GLU A 176 -0.32 -10.63 0.77
C GLU A 176 -0.15 -12.02 1.40
N TYR A 177 0.86 -12.19 2.27
CA TYR A 177 1.08 -13.43 3.00
C TYR A 177 -0.15 -13.85 3.83
N TYR A 178 -0.71 -12.94 4.63
CA TYR A 178 -1.88 -13.24 5.46
C TYR A 178 -3.10 -13.65 4.63
N ALA A 179 -3.40 -12.89 3.57
CA ALA A 179 -4.53 -13.17 2.68
C ALA A 179 -4.37 -14.53 1.98
N CYS A 180 -3.20 -14.80 1.40
CA CYS A 180 -2.95 -16.06 0.70
C CYS A 180 -3.00 -17.26 1.64
N LYS A 181 -2.46 -17.15 2.87
CA LYS A 181 -2.58 -18.23 3.86
C LYS A 181 -4.03 -18.45 4.30
N ARG A 182 -4.81 -17.39 4.50
CA ARG A 182 -6.18 -17.46 5.02
C ARG A 182 -7.17 -18.08 4.02
N LEU A 183 -6.96 -17.83 2.73
CA LEU A 183 -7.83 -18.25 1.63
C LEU A 183 -7.22 -19.33 0.73
N ASN A 184 -6.03 -19.84 1.08
CA ASN A 184 -5.28 -20.79 0.26
C ASN A 184 -5.06 -20.30 -1.19
N LEU A 185 -4.66 -19.04 -1.36
CA LEU A 185 -4.42 -18.43 -2.67
C LEU A 185 -2.97 -18.59 -3.10
N LYS A 186 -2.75 -18.64 -4.41
CA LYS A 186 -1.42 -18.61 -5.03
C LYS A 186 -1.05 -17.17 -5.35
N LEU A 187 0.03 -16.66 -4.78
CA LEU A 187 0.57 -15.34 -5.15
C LEU A 187 1.00 -15.32 -6.62
N SER A 188 0.70 -14.23 -7.30
CA SER A 188 1.14 -14.00 -8.67
C SER A 188 2.67 -13.92 -8.74
N SER A 189 3.27 -14.62 -9.72
CA SER A 189 4.72 -14.62 -9.94
C SER A 189 5.20 -13.32 -10.58
N ASN A 190 4.36 -12.69 -11.41
CA ASN A 190 4.68 -11.44 -12.09
C ASN A 190 4.28 -10.22 -11.25
N LYS A 191 5.26 -9.53 -10.67
CA LYS A 191 5.07 -8.31 -9.87
C LYS A 191 4.52 -7.12 -10.68
N ASN A 192 4.50 -7.22 -12.02
CA ASN A 192 4.10 -6.14 -12.93
C ASN A 192 2.74 -6.36 -13.60
N GLU A 193 2.06 -7.48 -13.34
CA GLU A 193 0.71 -7.68 -13.85
C GLU A 193 -0.24 -6.71 -13.14
N LYS A 194 -0.86 -5.80 -13.89
CA LYS A 194 -1.66 -4.73 -13.31
C LYS A 194 -2.94 -5.31 -12.70
N GLY A 195 -3.02 -5.26 -11.36
CA GLY A 195 -4.26 -5.49 -10.63
C GLY A 195 -4.55 -6.94 -10.25
N LEU A 196 -3.51 -7.79 -10.16
CA LEU A 196 -3.64 -9.21 -9.86
C LEU A 196 -2.52 -9.65 -8.92
N ASP A 197 -2.79 -9.61 -7.61
CA ASP A 197 -1.82 -9.96 -6.58
C ASP A 197 -1.83 -11.47 -6.26
N ALA A 198 -2.99 -12.13 -6.39
CA ALA A 198 -3.14 -13.56 -6.18
C ALA A 198 -4.26 -14.19 -7.04
N ILE A 199 -4.19 -15.51 -7.20
CA ILE A 199 -5.19 -16.34 -7.90
C ILE A 199 -5.65 -17.46 -6.97
N GLY A 200 -6.96 -17.73 -6.95
CA GLY A 200 -7.60 -18.76 -6.15
C GLY A 200 -8.18 -19.91 -6.98
N GLN A 201 -9.00 -20.74 -6.33
CA GLN A 201 -9.71 -21.83 -6.98
C GLN A 201 -10.67 -21.29 -8.05
N GLY A 202 -10.80 -22.03 -9.16
CA GLY A 202 -11.71 -21.67 -10.25
C GLY A 202 -11.24 -20.49 -11.10
N GLY A 203 -9.99 -20.04 -10.96
CA GLY A 203 -9.44 -18.92 -11.72
C GLY A 203 -9.79 -17.54 -11.16
N LEU A 204 -10.42 -17.47 -9.99
CA LEU A 204 -10.75 -16.21 -9.33
C LEU A 204 -9.49 -15.39 -9.04
N THR A 205 -9.59 -14.10 -9.29
CA THR A 205 -8.48 -13.14 -9.23
C THR A 205 -8.66 -12.15 -8.08
N PHE A 206 -7.55 -11.80 -7.45
CA PHE A 206 -7.56 -11.02 -6.20
C PHE A 206 -6.57 -9.86 -6.26
N GLU A 207 -7.04 -8.68 -5.89
CA GLU A 207 -6.20 -7.55 -5.50
C GLU A 207 -6.12 -7.51 -3.97
N ILE A 208 -4.92 -7.29 -3.42
CA ILE A 208 -4.67 -7.28 -1.97
C ILE A 208 -4.14 -5.90 -1.57
N LYS A 209 -4.84 -5.24 -0.65
CA LYS A 209 -4.44 -3.94 -0.12
C LYS A 209 -4.25 -4.01 1.38
N THR A 210 -3.08 -3.56 1.82
CA THR A 210 -2.68 -3.66 3.23
C THR A 210 -2.42 -2.31 3.84
N ARG A 211 -2.88 -2.14 5.09
CA ARG A 211 -2.60 -0.95 5.90
C ARG A 211 -2.24 -1.33 7.33
N ARG A 212 -1.19 -0.70 7.85
CA ARG A 212 -0.91 -0.72 9.29
C ARG A 212 -1.80 0.33 9.96
N VAL A 213 -2.64 -0.11 10.90
CA VAL A 213 -3.67 0.71 11.55
C VAL A 213 -3.46 0.63 13.06
N TYR A 214 -3.01 1.75 13.60
CA TYR A 214 -2.78 1.98 15.02
C TYR A 214 -2.61 3.49 15.21
N ASP A 215 -2.93 3.98 16.38
CA ASP A 215 -2.67 5.36 16.75
C ASP A 215 -1.28 5.48 17.38
N SER A 216 -0.54 6.49 16.94
CA SER A 216 0.78 6.85 17.48
C SER A 216 1.11 8.27 17.07
N GLU A 217 2.19 8.83 17.64
CA GLU A 217 2.78 10.09 17.18
C GLU A 217 3.09 10.08 15.67
N ARG A 218 3.28 8.90 15.06
CA ARG A 218 3.59 8.77 13.64
C ARG A 218 2.36 8.98 12.75
N ARG A 219 1.17 8.67 13.29
CA ARG A 219 0.05 8.11 12.53
C ARG A 219 -1.28 8.21 13.26
N THR A 220 -2.26 8.85 12.62
CA THR A 220 -3.69 8.73 12.96
C THR A 220 -4.33 7.57 12.20
N SER A 221 -5.15 6.77 12.88
CA SER A 221 -5.73 5.55 12.33
C SER A 221 -6.86 5.80 11.33
N GLU A 222 -7.81 6.70 11.63
CA GLU A 222 -9.02 6.92 10.81
C GLU A 222 -8.79 7.57 9.43
N THR A 223 -7.62 8.17 9.22
CA THR A 223 -7.28 8.87 7.96
C THR A 223 -6.75 7.92 6.90
N ARG A 224 -6.70 6.61 7.17
CA ARG A 224 -6.11 5.60 6.27
C ARG A 224 -6.91 5.46 4.98
N ARG A 225 -6.19 5.33 3.87
CA ARG A 225 -6.76 5.25 2.52
C ARG A 225 -6.19 4.10 1.72
N ILE A 226 -7.01 3.49 0.88
CA ILE A 226 -6.64 2.54 -0.15
C ILE A 226 -6.54 3.30 -1.47
N ASN A 227 -5.40 3.18 -2.15
CA ASN A 227 -5.10 3.93 -3.39
C ASN A 227 -4.76 2.96 -4.51
N ASN A 228 -4.71 3.48 -5.73
CA ASN A 228 -4.28 2.76 -6.93
C ASN A 228 -5.16 1.53 -7.21
N LEU A 229 -6.49 1.70 -7.16
CA LEU A 229 -7.46 0.71 -7.64
C LEU A 229 -7.99 1.05 -9.04
N ILE A 230 -7.74 2.26 -9.56
CA ILE A 230 -8.11 2.64 -10.93
C ILE A 230 -7.46 1.67 -11.93
N GLY A 231 -8.28 1.14 -12.85
CA GLY A 231 -7.82 0.27 -13.93
C GLY A 231 -7.44 -1.14 -13.48
N LYS A 232 -7.83 -1.55 -12.27
CA LYS A 232 -7.66 -2.91 -11.76
C LYS A 232 -8.94 -3.71 -11.97
N ASN A 233 -8.81 -4.92 -12.52
CA ASN A 233 -9.93 -5.74 -12.97
C ASN A 233 -10.02 -7.09 -12.25
N ALA A 234 -9.44 -7.23 -11.06
CA ALA A 234 -9.62 -8.44 -10.24
C ALA A 234 -11.10 -8.67 -9.90
N ASP A 235 -11.46 -9.91 -9.58
CA ASP A 235 -12.83 -10.26 -9.13
C ASP A 235 -13.10 -9.69 -7.73
N TYR A 236 -12.12 -9.80 -6.84
CA TYR A 236 -12.25 -9.40 -5.44
C TYR A 236 -11.11 -8.52 -4.95
N LEU A 237 -11.45 -7.59 -4.05
CA LEU A 237 -10.51 -6.85 -3.23
C LEU A 237 -10.43 -7.53 -1.86
N ILE A 238 -9.21 -7.83 -1.43
CA ILE A 238 -8.92 -8.21 -0.05
C ILE A 238 -8.28 -7.03 0.65
N VAL A 239 -8.89 -6.58 1.74
CA VAL A 239 -8.34 -5.54 2.60
C VAL A 239 -7.78 -6.21 3.85
N VAL A 240 -6.49 -6.00 4.11
CA VAL A 240 -5.81 -6.50 5.30
C VAL A 240 -5.38 -5.32 6.17
N THR A 241 -5.75 -5.33 7.44
CA THR A 241 -5.21 -4.40 8.42
C THR A 241 -4.20 -5.10 9.33
N LEU A 242 -3.12 -4.39 9.63
CA LEU A 242 -2.06 -4.85 10.51
C LEU A 242 -2.00 -3.94 11.75
N ASN A 243 -1.81 -4.52 12.93
CA ASN A 243 -1.57 -3.76 14.15
C ASN A 243 -0.13 -3.21 14.20
N HIS A 244 0.24 -2.65 15.35
CA HIS A 244 1.59 -2.18 15.58
C HIS A 244 2.65 -3.31 15.42
N ALA A 245 2.38 -4.54 15.87
CA ALA A 245 3.32 -5.66 15.77
C ALA A 245 3.34 -6.34 14.37
N PHE A 246 2.71 -5.75 13.35
CA PHE A 246 2.50 -6.38 12.02
C PHE A 246 1.64 -7.64 12.06
N GLU A 247 0.86 -7.86 13.13
CA GLU A 247 -0.11 -8.94 13.21
C GLU A 247 -1.42 -8.52 12.53
N CYS A 248 -2.14 -9.47 11.94
CA CYS A 248 -3.41 -9.20 11.27
C CYS A 248 -4.48 -8.76 12.29
N SER A 249 -4.89 -7.49 12.22
CA SER A 249 -5.91 -6.89 13.09
C SER A 249 -7.31 -6.89 12.48
N GLY A 250 -7.45 -7.36 11.24
CA GLY A 250 -8.71 -7.42 10.53
C GLY A 250 -8.50 -7.75 9.06
N MET A 251 -9.44 -8.48 8.48
CA MET A 251 -9.37 -8.88 7.08
C MET A 251 -10.76 -9.02 6.48
N TRP A 252 -10.94 -8.42 5.31
CA TRP A 252 -12.21 -8.40 4.58
C TRP A 252 -11.99 -8.77 3.12
N ILE A 253 -13.01 -9.36 2.52
CA ILE A 253 -13.11 -9.59 1.08
C ILE A 253 -14.37 -8.91 0.56
N MET A 254 -14.29 -8.30 -0.62
CA MET A 254 -15.42 -7.64 -1.25
C MET A 254 -15.33 -7.70 -2.78
N PRO A 255 -16.46 -7.68 -3.51
CA PRO A 255 -16.46 -7.64 -4.97
C PRO A 255 -15.81 -6.33 -5.47
N MET A 256 -14.81 -6.44 -6.36
CA MET A 256 -14.15 -5.26 -6.95
C MET A 256 -15.11 -4.35 -7.69
N LYS A 257 -16.11 -4.95 -8.37
CA LYS A 257 -17.17 -4.22 -9.09
C LYS A 257 -17.97 -3.25 -8.20
N ASN A 258 -17.98 -3.46 -6.89
CA ASN A 258 -18.73 -2.65 -5.93
C ASN A 258 -17.88 -1.56 -5.26
N ILE A 259 -16.61 -1.40 -5.65
CA ILE A 259 -15.72 -0.38 -5.08
C ILE A 259 -16.05 1.00 -5.63
N ILE A 260 -16.45 1.90 -4.73
CA ILE A 260 -16.68 3.30 -5.03
C ILE A 260 -15.38 4.10 -4.80
N ASN A 261 -15.11 5.09 -5.66
CA ASN A 261 -13.92 5.95 -5.61
C ASN A 261 -12.56 5.19 -5.61
N PRO A 262 -12.27 4.40 -6.67
CA PRO A 262 -11.06 3.58 -6.74
C PRO A 262 -9.75 4.39 -6.81
N LYS A 263 -9.82 5.72 -6.99
CA LYS A 263 -8.64 6.59 -6.98
C LYS A 263 -7.98 6.60 -5.60
N SER A 264 -8.79 6.82 -4.58
CA SER A 264 -8.36 6.95 -3.21
C SER A 264 -9.55 6.78 -2.30
N ALA A 265 -9.83 5.56 -1.86
CA ALA A 265 -10.90 5.24 -0.95
C ALA A 265 -10.43 5.39 0.51
N ASN A 266 -11.25 5.94 1.40
CA ASN A 266 -10.98 5.79 2.84
C ASN A 266 -11.13 4.32 3.24
N LEU A 267 -10.39 3.86 4.25
CA LEU A 267 -10.45 2.46 4.71
C LEU A 267 -11.85 2.03 5.18
N LYS A 268 -12.72 2.98 5.57
CA LYS A 268 -14.14 2.76 5.89
C LYS A 268 -14.97 2.16 4.75
N ILE A 269 -14.44 2.01 3.53
CA ILE A 269 -15.13 1.25 2.47
C ILE A 269 -15.50 -0.18 2.90
N VAL A 270 -14.74 -0.79 3.83
CA VAL A 270 -15.08 -2.11 4.38
C VAL A 270 -16.43 -2.10 5.12
N ASN A 271 -16.89 -0.94 5.59
CA ASN A 271 -18.18 -0.80 6.27
C ASN A 271 -19.35 -0.58 5.30
N THR A 272 -19.07 -0.04 4.11
CA THR A 272 -20.10 0.52 3.22
C THR A 272 -20.23 -0.23 1.90
N THR A 273 -19.20 -0.97 1.48
CA THR A 273 -19.23 -1.69 0.21
C THR A 273 -20.18 -2.88 0.30
N ILE A 274 -21.10 -2.99 -0.68
CA ILE A 274 -22.05 -4.10 -0.76
C ILE A 274 -21.31 -5.41 -1.03
N GLY A 275 -21.67 -6.46 -0.31
CA GLY A 275 -21.08 -7.80 -0.47
C GLY A 275 -19.76 -8.00 0.28
N VAL A 276 -19.37 -7.08 1.17
CA VAL A 276 -18.23 -7.30 2.07
C VAL A 276 -18.49 -8.50 2.97
N LYS A 277 -17.50 -9.40 3.08
CA LYS A 277 -17.46 -10.47 4.07
C LYS A 277 -16.17 -10.41 4.89
N ASN A 278 -16.26 -10.89 6.13
CA ASN A 278 -15.18 -10.95 7.09
C ASN A 278 -14.37 -12.24 6.96
N LEU A 279 -13.05 -12.12 6.86
CA LEU A 279 -12.10 -13.23 6.90
C LEU A 279 -11.44 -13.36 8.27
N VAL A 280 -11.14 -12.22 8.90
CA VAL A 280 -10.58 -12.12 10.26
C VAL A 280 -11.32 -10.98 10.98
N PRO A 281 -11.86 -11.21 12.19
CA PRO A 281 -12.58 -10.19 12.94
C PRO A 281 -11.78 -8.91 13.13
N SER A 282 -12.46 -7.77 13.09
CA SER A 282 -11.83 -6.47 13.29
C SER A 282 -11.45 -6.28 14.75
N GLN A 283 -10.22 -5.82 14.98
CA GLN A 283 -9.75 -5.28 16.25
C GLN A 283 -9.75 -3.74 16.26
N ILE A 284 -10.25 -3.12 15.19
CA ILE A 284 -10.24 -1.66 14.99
C ILE A 284 -11.68 -1.15 15.18
N SER A 285 -11.88 -0.28 16.17
CA SER A 285 -13.20 0.16 16.64
C SER A 285 -14.10 0.77 15.56
N TRP A 286 -13.53 1.49 14.60
CA TRP A 286 -14.26 2.17 13.53
C TRP A 286 -14.37 1.35 12.23
N LEU A 287 -13.88 0.10 12.22
CA LEU A 287 -14.04 -0.84 11.11
C LEU A 287 -14.92 -2.02 11.56
N ASN A 288 -16.07 -2.18 10.90
CA ASN A 288 -17.04 -3.21 11.24
C ASN A 288 -16.50 -4.59 10.87
N THR A 289 -16.66 -5.57 11.77
CA THR A 289 -16.36 -6.98 11.44
C THR A 289 -17.24 -7.44 10.28
N GLY A 290 -18.55 -7.21 10.34
CA GLY A 290 -19.48 -7.59 9.27
C GLY A 290 -19.80 -9.09 9.21
N GLU A 291 -20.45 -9.52 8.14
CA GLU A 291 -20.88 -10.91 7.94
C GLU A 291 -19.68 -11.84 7.67
N LYS A 292 -19.64 -13.02 8.29
CA LYS A 292 -18.54 -13.99 8.14
C LYS A 292 -18.49 -14.56 6.72
N PHE A 293 -17.29 -14.62 6.14
CA PHE A 293 -17.03 -15.35 4.89
C PHE A 293 -17.14 -16.86 5.13
N VAL A 294 -17.95 -17.52 4.30
CA VAL A 294 -18.12 -18.99 4.32
C VAL A 294 -17.45 -19.63 3.11
N SER A 295 -17.78 -19.18 1.90
CA SER A 295 -17.22 -19.69 0.65
C SER A 295 -17.40 -18.70 -0.50
N PHE A 296 -16.74 -18.91 -1.63
CA PHE A 296 -16.97 -18.06 -2.81
C PHE A 296 -18.38 -18.22 -3.40
N ASN A 297 -18.97 -19.42 -3.31
CA ASN A 297 -20.33 -19.68 -3.78
C ASN A 297 -21.42 -18.85 -3.06
N CYS A 298 -21.15 -18.39 -1.83
CA CYS A 298 -22.08 -17.53 -1.10
C CYS A 298 -21.89 -16.03 -1.37
N MET A 299 -20.85 -15.64 -2.12
CA MET A 299 -20.64 -14.24 -2.51
C MET A 299 -21.62 -13.79 -3.59
N ASP A 300 -22.15 -14.70 -4.42
CA ASP A 300 -23.07 -14.39 -5.53
C ASP A 300 -24.55 -14.42 -5.15
N LYS A 301 -24.93 -15.26 -4.17
CA LYS A 301 -26.35 -15.53 -3.81
C LYS A 301 -27.12 -14.34 -3.23
N GLN A 302 -26.45 -13.28 -2.79
CA GLN A 302 -27.12 -12.07 -2.28
C GLN A 302 -27.56 -11.11 -3.41
N ASN A 303 -27.15 -11.33 -4.67
CA ASN A 303 -27.64 -10.54 -5.80
C ASN A 303 -28.98 -11.05 -6.35
N SER A 304 -29.29 -12.36 -6.25
CA SER A 304 -30.53 -12.91 -6.83
C SER A 304 -31.77 -12.56 -6.02
N SER A 305 -31.65 -12.50 -4.69
CA SER A 305 -32.78 -12.23 -3.78
C SER A 305 -33.23 -10.76 -3.79
N GLN A 306 -32.33 -9.80 -4.09
CA GLN A 306 -32.73 -8.38 -4.25
C GLN A 306 -33.32 -8.06 -5.64
N VAL A 307 -32.98 -8.85 -6.67
CA VAL A 307 -33.55 -8.68 -8.02
C VAL A 307 -34.98 -9.23 -8.10
N GLU A 308 -35.31 -10.28 -7.35
CA GLU A 308 -36.69 -10.80 -7.29
C GLU A 308 -37.66 -9.82 -6.60
N VAL A 309 -37.23 -9.18 -5.51
CA VAL A 309 -38.08 -8.20 -4.78
C VAL A 309 -38.30 -6.92 -5.59
N THR A 310 -37.27 -6.43 -6.29
CA THR A 310 -37.43 -5.23 -7.14
C THR A 310 -38.30 -5.51 -8.38
N ASN A 311 -38.23 -6.71 -8.95
CA ASN A 311 -39.08 -7.09 -10.09
C ASN A 311 -40.56 -7.33 -9.71
N SER A 312 -40.86 -7.82 -8.50
CA SER A 312 -42.26 -7.92 -8.04
C SER A 312 -42.89 -6.54 -7.85
N ASP A 313 -42.16 -5.60 -7.26
CA ASP A 313 -42.65 -4.25 -6.96
C ASP A 313 -42.86 -3.42 -8.24
N ILE A 314 -42.00 -3.60 -9.24
CA ILE A 314 -42.15 -2.95 -10.56
C ILE A 314 -43.37 -3.51 -11.31
N LYS A 315 -43.61 -4.83 -11.22
CA LYS A 315 -44.75 -5.47 -11.90
C LYS A 315 -46.09 -5.07 -11.29
N GLU A 316 -46.14 -4.91 -9.96
CA GLU A 316 -47.35 -4.45 -9.26
C GLU A 316 -47.67 -2.98 -9.58
N ASN A 317 -46.66 -2.10 -9.59
CA ASN A 317 -46.83 -0.69 -9.96
C ASN A 317 -47.24 -0.50 -11.44
N SER A 318 -46.71 -1.31 -12.34
CA SER A 318 -47.10 -1.29 -13.77
C SER A 318 -48.57 -1.67 -13.97
N ASN A 319 -49.06 -2.67 -13.24
CA ASN A 319 -50.46 -3.08 -13.29
C ASN A 319 -51.40 -2.00 -12.73
N LYS A 320 -51.04 -1.35 -11.60
CA LYS A 320 -51.82 -0.22 -11.06
C LYS A 320 -51.90 0.94 -12.06
N MET A 321 -50.80 1.31 -12.70
CA MET A 321 -50.78 2.37 -13.71
C MET A 321 -51.63 2.04 -14.95
N ARG A 322 -51.61 0.78 -15.42
CA ARG A 322 -52.46 0.35 -16.53
C ARG A 322 -53.95 0.44 -16.20
N ILE A 323 -54.34 0.04 -14.99
CA ILE A 323 -55.74 0.14 -14.53
C ILE A 323 -56.18 1.60 -14.49
N ILE A 324 -55.35 2.50 -13.94
CA ILE A 324 -55.65 3.94 -13.90
C ILE A 324 -55.82 4.51 -15.33
N LEU A 325 -54.95 4.15 -16.26
CA LEU A 325 -55.02 4.63 -17.64
C LEU A 325 -56.30 4.15 -18.35
N ILE A 326 -56.71 2.90 -18.13
CA ILE A 326 -57.97 2.36 -18.67
C ILE A 326 -59.18 3.12 -18.11
N ILE A 327 -59.20 3.41 -16.81
CA ILE A 327 -60.28 4.19 -16.19
C ILE A 327 -60.36 5.60 -16.80
N ILE A 328 -59.22 6.26 -17.00
CA ILE A 328 -59.18 7.60 -17.63
C ILE A 328 -59.72 7.56 -19.06
N ILE A 329 -59.33 6.55 -19.85
CA ILE A 329 -59.81 6.39 -21.23
C ILE A 329 -61.31 6.15 -21.27
N ILE A 330 -61.84 5.27 -20.41
CA ILE A 330 -63.28 5.02 -20.32
C ILE A 330 -64.03 6.30 -19.93
N PHE A 331 -63.52 7.06 -18.97
CA PHE A 331 -64.13 8.31 -18.55
C PHE A 331 -64.14 9.36 -19.67
N ALA A 332 -63.04 9.48 -20.43
CA ALA A 332 -62.95 10.37 -21.57
C ALA A 332 -63.94 10.00 -22.69
N ILE A 333 -64.12 8.70 -22.96
CA ILE A 333 -65.10 8.21 -23.95
C ILE A 333 -66.53 8.51 -23.50
N ILE A 334 -66.85 8.32 -22.22
CA ILE A 334 -68.18 8.64 -21.68
C ILE A 334 -68.48 10.15 -21.78
N CYS A 335 -67.49 11.01 -21.51
CA CYS A 335 -67.63 12.47 -21.65
C CYS A 335 -67.75 12.96 -23.11
N LEU A 336 -67.47 12.12 -24.10
CA LEU A 336 -67.62 12.44 -25.53
C LEU A 336 -68.96 11.99 -26.12
N VAL A 337 -69.74 11.21 -25.38
CA VAL A 337 -71.01 10.60 -25.84
C VAL A 337 -72.24 11.20 -25.10
N VAL A 338 -72.02 12.19 -24.24
CA VAL A 338 -73.05 13.04 -23.61
C VAL A 338 -72.83 14.47 -24.06
#